data_AF-A0A0M9DRQ8-F1
#
_entry.id   AF-A0A0M9DRQ8-F1
#
_cell.length_a   1.000
_cell.length_b   1.000
_cell.length_c   1.000
_cell.angle_alpha   90.00
_cell.angle_beta   90.00
_cell.angle_gamma   90.00
#
_symmetry.space_group_name_H-M   'P 1'
#
loop_
_entity.id
_entity.type
_entity.pdbx_description
1 polymer ?
#
loop_
_entity_poly.entity_id
_entity_poly.type
_entity_poly.pdbx_seq_one_letter_code
_entity_poly.pdbx_strand_id
1 'polypeptide(L)'
;MYWIILGVTFLVSWLVSSRLKSKFRHYSQIHLKANITGKETAEKMLRDYGIQDVHVTCVPGELTDHYNPMNKTVNLSEPVYYGNSAASMAVAAHECGHAVQHATAYSMLKFRSVMVPVQNVSATVLNAVMMLSFIGGAALRQSQAFPTELVLLIIIAAYSVITLFSIITLPVEFDASKRALNWIQNQGVVSGQEHAMAKDALFWAAMTYVVAALGSIAMLAYYVLQLLGIRRD
;
A
#
# COMPACT_ATOMS: atom_id res chain seq x y z
N MET A 1 -17.89 1.85 20.71
CA MET A 1 -17.54 2.52 19.44
C MET A 1 -16.15 2.12 18.95
N TYR A 2 -15.08 2.36 19.72
CA TYR A 2 -13.70 1.95 19.37
C TYR A 2 -13.57 0.51 18.84
N TRP A 3 -14.02 -0.48 19.61
CA TRP A 3 -13.96 -1.90 19.21
C TRP A 3 -14.80 -2.24 17.97
N ILE A 4 -15.86 -1.48 17.70
CA ILE A 4 -16.68 -1.65 16.50
C ILE A 4 -15.91 -1.15 15.29
N ILE A 5 -15.30 0.03 15.37
CA ILE A 5 -14.48 0.59 14.29
C ILE A 5 -13.30 -0.35 14.00
N LEU A 6 -12.58 -0.79 15.04
CA LEU A 6 -11.49 -1.76 14.88
C LEU A 6 -11.97 -3.10 14.30
N GLY A 7 -13.07 -3.66 14.81
CA GLY A 7 -13.60 -4.93 14.32
C GLY A 7 -14.03 -4.86 12.86
N VAL A 8 -14.76 -3.81 12.47
CA VAL A 8 -15.21 -3.61 11.08
C VAL A 8 -14.02 -3.37 10.15
N THR A 9 -13.10 -2.47 10.51
CA THR A 9 -11.91 -2.19 9.68
C THR A 9 -11.03 -3.42 9.51
N PHE A 10 -10.84 -4.21 10.57
CA PHE A 10 -10.12 -5.48 10.52
C PHE A 10 -10.81 -6.48 9.59
N LEU A 11 -12.13 -6.69 9.73
CA LEU A 11 -12.87 -7.64 8.90
C LEU A 11 -12.85 -7.25 7.42
N VAL A 12 -13.03 -5.97 7.10
CA VAL A 12 -12.94 -5.48 5.71
C VAL A 12 -11.53 -5.62 5.17
N SER A 13 -10.50 -5.28 5.95
CA SER A 13 -9.09 -5.42 5.56
C SER A 13 -8.74 -6.89 5.27
N TRP A 14 -9.19 -7.79 6.14
CA TRP A 14 -9.01 -9.23 5.98
C TRP A 14 -9.72 -9.75 4.74
N LEU A 15 -10.96 -9.34 4.50
CA LEU A 15 -11.74 -9.73 3.32
C LEU A 15 -11.05 -9.29 2.02
N VAL A 16 -10.65 -8.02 1.92
CA VAL A 16 -9.98 -7.48 0.73
C VAL A 16 -8.63 -8.16 0.51
N SER A 17 -7.83 -8.34 1.56
CA SER A 17 -6.54 -9.03 1.47
C SER A 17 -6.70 -10.50 1.06
N SER A 18 -7.73 -11.17 1.57
CA SER A 18 -8.06 -12.55 1.21
C SER A 18 -8.48 -12.65 -0.26
N ARG A 19 -9.29 -11.69 -0.74
CA ARG A 19 -9.68 -11.59 -2.15
C ARG A 19 -8.50 -11.32 -3.07
N LEU A 20 -7.60 -10.39 -2.72
CA LEU A 20 -6.36 -10.14 -3.45
C LEU A 20 -5.55 -11.44 -3.60
N LYS A 21 -5.27 -12.13 -2.49
CA LYS A 21 -4.52 -13.40 -2.51
C LYS A 21 -5.22 -14.47 -3.34
N SER A 22 -6.54 -14.57 -3.26
CA SER A 22 -7.33 -15.51 -4.05
C SER A 22 -7.24 -15.21 -5.55
N LYS A 23 -7.36 -13.94 -5.95
CA LYS A 23 -7.26 -13.50 -7.34
C LYS A 23 -5.85 -13.69 -7.89
N PHE A 24 -4.82 -13.32 -7.13
CA PHE A 24 -3.44 -13.53 -7.50
C PHE A 24 -3.16 -15.02 -7.75
N ARG A 25 -3.56 -15.91 -6.83
CA ARG A 25 -3.40 -17.37 -7.01
C ARG A 25 -4.14 -17.92 -8.23
N HIS A 26 -5.35 -17.42 -8.50
CA HIS A 26 -6.10 -17.89 -9.65
C HIS A 26 -5.49 -17.41 -10.98
N TYR A 27 -5.06 -16.15 -11.02
CA TYR A 27 -4.51 -15.54 -12.23
C TYR A 27 -3.04 -15.90 -12.47
N SER A 28 -2.29 -16.32 -11.45
CA SER A 28 -0.93 -16.81 -11.62
C SER A 28 -0.84 -18.16 -12.32
N GLN A 29 -1.92 -18.96 -12.30
CA GLN A 29 -2.00 -20.25 -12.98
C GLN A 29 -2.31 -20.11 -14.49
N ILE A 30 -2.79 -18.95 -14.92
CA ILE A 30 -3.21 -18.71 -16.30
C ILE A 30 -2.05 -18.05 -17.03
N HIS A 31 -1.42 -18.85 -17.89
CA HIS A 31 -0.26 -18.46 -18.68
C HIS A 31 -0.66 -17.50 -19.80
N LEU A 32 0.20 -16.51 -20.04
CA LEU A 32 0.01 -15.56 -21.12
C LEU A 32 0.31 -16.21 -22.48
N LYS A 33 -0.48 -15.85 -23.50
CA LYS A 33 -0.22 -16.26 -24.88
C LYS A 33 1.15 -15.80 -25.40
N ALA A 34 1.57 -14.60 -25.00
CA ALA A 34 2.89 -14.06 -25.36
C ALA A 34 4.05 -14.79 -24.67
N ASN A 35 3.78 -15.59 -23.63
CA ASN A 35 4.78 -16.38 -22.91
C ASN A 35 5.98 -15.57 -22.40
N ILE A 36 5.76 -14.29 -22.05
CA ILE A 36 6.78 -13.43 -21.46
C ILE A 36 6.69 -13.47 -19.94
N THR A 37 7.84 -13.52 -19.28
CA THR A 37 7.98 -13.53 -17.82
C THR A 37 7.75 -12.13 -17.22
N GLY A 38 7.55 -12.05 -15.90
CA GLY A 38 7.50 -10.77 -15.18
C GLY A 38 8.81 -10.00 -15.31
N LYS A 39 9.96 -10.67 -15.27
CA LYS A 39 11.26 -10.04 -15.55
C LYS A 39 11.29 -9.38 -16.93
N GLU A 40 10.95 -10.13 -17.98
CA GLU A 40 10.97 -9.61 -19.36
C GLU A 40 9.96 -8.48 -19.55
N THR A 41 8.79 -8.60 -18.90
CA THR A 41 7.78 -7.54 -18.86
C THR A 41 8.37 -6.26 -18.27
N ALA A 42 9.00 -6.34 -17.09
CA ALA A 42 9.58 -5.20 -16.41
C ALA A 42 10.69 -4.54 -17.23
N GLU A 43 11.65 -5.33 -17.71
CA GLU A 43 12.75 -4.82 -18.53
C GLU A 43 12.24 -4.18 -19.83
N LYS A 44 11.23 -4.79 -20.47
CA LYS A 44 10.64 -4.24 -21.69
C LYS A 44 9.92 -2.92 -21.41
N MET A 45 9.13 -2.83 -20.35
CA MET A 45 8.46 -1.58 -19.98
C MET A 45 9.47 -0.48 -19.67
N LEU A 46 10.51 -0.76 -18.88
CA LEU A 46 11.56 0.22 -18.59
C LEU A 46 12.24 0.72 -19.88
N ARG A 47 12.60 -0.19 -20.80
CA ARG A 47 13.15 0.17 -22.11
C ARG A 47 12.21 1.04 -22.94
N ASP A 48 10.93 0.69 -23.00
CA ASP A 48 9.92 1.45 -23.78
C ASP A 48 9.71 2.87 -23.22
N TYR A 49 9.93 3.07 -21.91
CA TYR A 49 9.91 4.39 -21.27
C TYR A 49 11.29 5.09 -21.24
N GLY A 50 12.32 4.51 -21.86
CA GLY A 50 13.68 5.09 -21.91
C GLY A 50 14.44 5.06 -20.59
N ILE A 51 14.03 4.22 -19.63
CA ILE A 51 14.64 4.10 -18.30
C ILE A 51 15.73 3.04 -18.37
N GLN A 52 16.99 3.45 -18.23
CA GLN A 52 18.17 2.57 -18.36
C GLN A 52 18.94 2.40 -17.04
N ASP A 53 18.66 3.22 -16.04
CA ASP A 53 19.32 3.25 -14.75
C ASP A 53 18.59 2.45 -13.66
N VAL A 54 17.48 1.78 -14.03
CA VAL A 54 16.70 0.91 -13.14
C VAL A 54 16.96 -0.56 -13.48
N HIS A 55 17.33 -1.34 -12.47
CA HIS A 55 17.63 -2.76 -12.62
C HIS A 55 16.46 -3.62 -12.12
N VAL A 56 16.19 -4.74 -12.78
CA VAL A 56 15.18 -5.71 -12.35
C VAL A 56 15.87 -6.83 -11.56
N THR A 57 15.43 -7.06 -10.33
CA THR A 57 16.03 -8.02 -9.38
C THR A 57 14.96 -8.99 -8.88
N CYS A 58 15.40 -10.17 -8.45
CA CYS A 58 14.54 -11.16 -7.81
C CYS A 58 14.72 -11.10 -6.29
N VAL A 59 13.62 -11.15 -5.54
CA VAL A 59 13.61 -11.19 -4.08
C VAL A 59 12.78 -12.38 -3.58
N PRO A 60 13.16 -12.98 -2.44
CA PRO A 60 12.43 -14.12 -1.90
C PRO A 60 11.03 -13.72 -1.39
N GLY A 61 10.13 -14.70 -1.32
CA GLY A 61 8.78 -14.56 -0.78
C GLY A 61 7.69 -14.46 -1.85
N GLU A 62 6.48 -14.13 -1.42
CA GLU A 62 5.32 -13.91 -2.28
C GLU A 62 4.73 -12.52 -2.01
N LEU A 63 4.31 -11.81 -3.07
CA LEU A 63 3.75 -10.44 -2.95
C LEU A 63 4.70 -9.49 -2.20
N THR A 64 6.01 -9.70 -2.36
CA THR A 64 7.10 -8.87 -1.83
C THR A 64 7.64 -7.90 -2.88
N ASP A 65 6.96 -7.84 -4.02
CA ASP A 65 7.28 -6.99 -5.17
C ASP A 65 7.25 -5.51 -4.76
N HIS A 66 8.30 -4.77 -5.12
CA HIS A 66 8.37 -3.33 -4.89
C HIS A 66 9.45 -2.65 -5.74
N TYR A 67 9.17 -1.43 -6.18
CA TYR A 67 10.18 -0.50 -6.65
C TYR A 67 10.89 0.21 -5.50
N ASN A 68 12.23 0.23 -5.54
CA ASN A 68 13.06 0.96 -4.61
C ASN A 68 13.73 2.16 -5.31
N PRO A 69 13.35 3.42 -4.95
CA PRO A 69 13.92 4.61 -5.58
C PRO A 69 15.36 4.93 -5.13
N MET A 70 15.82 4.40 -4.00
CA MET A 70 17.14 4.72 -3.45
C MET A 70 18.27 4.05 -4.22
N ASN A 71 18.09 2.77 -4.54
CA ASN A 71 19.04 1.98 -5.32
C ASN A 71 18.58 1.76 -6.77
N LYS A 72 17.42 2.31 -7.14
CA LYS A 72 16.80 2.21 -8.47
C LYS A 72 16.65 0.76 -8.91
N THR A 73 15.93 -0.04 -8.11
CA THR A 73 15.62 -1.43 -8.47
C THR A 73 14.13 -1.71 -8.49
N VAL A 74 13.68 -2.45 -9.50
CA VAL A 74 12.37 -3.13 -9.50
C VAL A 74 12.61 -4.53 -8.95
N ASN A 75 12.20 -4.76 -7.71
CA ASN A 75 12.38 -6.03 -7.02
C ASN A 75 11.10 -6.84 -7.20
N LEU A 76 11.20 -8.00 -7.85
CA LEU A 76 10.06 -8.88 -8.09
C LEU A 76 10.20 -10.14 -7.24
N SER A 77 9.11 -10.60 -6.66
CA SER A 77 9.04 -11.87 -5.93
C SER A 77 9.31 -13.04 -6.88
N GLU A 78 9.88 -14.15 -6.40
CA GLU A 78 10.19 -15.32 -7.24
C GLU A 78 9.01 -15.77 -8.16
N PRO A 79 7.76 -15.86 -7.68
CA PRO A 79 6.62 -16.23 -8.53
C PRO A 79 6.29 -15.21 -9.62
N VAL A 80 6.62 -13.94 -9.41
CA VAL A 80 6.42 -12.85 -10.38
C VAL A 80 7.59 -12.79 -11.35
N TYR A 81 8.82 -12.84 -10.84
CA TYR A 81 10.04 -12.71 -11.62
C TYR A 81 10.13 -13.81 -12.71
N TYR A 82 9.89 -15.07 -12.33
CA TYR A 82 9.94 -16.21 -13.25
C TYR A 82 8.59 -16.53 -13.90
N GLY A 83 7.48 -16.05 -13.33
CA GLY A 83 6.14 -16.35 -13.83
C GLY A 83 5.80 -15.61 -15.11
N ASN A 84 5.09 -16.28 -16.02
CA ASN A 84 4.64 -15.79 -17.32
C ASN A 84 3.10 -15.66 -17.39
N SER A 85 2.49 -15.29 -16.26
CA SER A 85 1.04 -15.20 -16.09
C SER A 85 0.53 -13.76 -16.19
N ALA A 86 -0.79 -13.58 -16.34
CA ALA A 86 -1.41 -12.26 -16.31
C ALA A 86 -1.15 -11.52 -14.98
N ALA A 87 -1.10 -12.25 -13.86
CA ALA A 87 -0.77 -11.68 -12.56
C ALA A 87 0.70 -11.23 -12.48
N SER A 88 1.63 -12.07 -12.95
CA SER A 88 3.07 -11.76 -12.97
C SER A 88 3.37 -10.53 -13.82
N MET A 89 2.79 -10.45 -15.02
CA MET A 89 2.91 -9.28 -15.88
C MET A 89 2.30 -8.03 -15.24
N ALA A 90 1.12 -8.14 -14.63
CA ALA A 90 0.44 -7.00 -14.02
C ALA A 90 1.27 -6.40 -12.87
N VAL A 91 1.78 -7.24 -11.97
CA VAL A 91 2.61 -6.80 -10.84
C VAL A 91 3.94 -6.21 -11.33
N ALA A 92 4.63 -6.90 -12.24
CA ALA A 92 5.88 -6.38 -12.80
C ALA A 92 5.70 -5.02 -13.49
N ALA A 93 4.64 -4.87 -14.28
CA ALA A 93 4.32 -3.59 -14.93
C ALA A 93 3.90 -2.51 -13.92
N HIS A 94 3.24 -2.87 -12.81
CA HIS A 94 2.89 -1.95 -11.73
C HIS A 94 4.14 -1.39 -11.04
N GLU A 95 5.11 -2.24 -10.71
CA GLU A 95 6.38 -1.79 -10.11
C GLU A 95 7.19 -0.92 -11.08
N CYS A 96 7.19 -1.24 -12.37
CA CYS A 96 7.72 -0.35 -13.40
C CYS A 96 6.93 0.97 -13.49
N GLY A 97 5.64 0.97 -13.18
CA GLY A 97 4.83 2.18 -13.03
C GLY A 97 5.41 3.15 -11.99
N HIS A 98 5.89 2.64 -10.86
CA HIS A 98 6.61 3.45 -9.86
C HIS A 98 7.96 3.95 -10.36
N ALA A 99 8.70 3.13 -11.13
CA ALA A 99 9.93 3.58 -11.78
C ALA A 99 9.66 4.74 -12.77
N VAL A 100 8.58 4.65 -13.54
CA VAL A 100 8.13 5.72 -14.45
C VAL A 100 7.70 6.97 -13.68
N GLN A 101 6.98 6.83 -12.57
CA GLN A 101 6.65 7.95 -11.69
C GLN A 101 7.91 8.65 -11.16
N HIS A 102 8.92 7.87 -10.77
CA HIS A 102 10.19 8.40 -10.29
C HIS A 102 10.94 9.15 -11.40
N ALA A 103 11.08 8.53 -12.59
CA ALA A 103 11.73 9.15 -13.75
C ALA A 103 11.02 10.44 -14.22
N THR A 104 9.70 10.49 -14.12
CA THR A 104 8.89 11.66 -14.47
C THR A 104 8.70 12.67 -13.32
N ALA A 105 9.40 12.46 -12.20
CA ALA A 105 9.35 13.35 -11.05
C ALA A 105 7.94 13.60 -10.48
N TYR A 106 7.08 12.57 -10.52
CA TYR A 106 5.68 12.63 -10.08
C TYR A 106 5.59 13.13 -8.63
N SER A 107 4.88 14.24 -8.43
CA SER A 107 4.87 15.00 -7.17
C SER A 107 4.33 14.19 -6.00
N MET A 108 3.28 13.41 -6.18
CA MET A 108 2.69 12.58 -5.11
C MET A 108 3.63 11.47 -4.66
N LEU A 109 4.41 10.87 -5.58
CA LEU A 109 5.42 9.88 -5.20
C LEU A 109 6.52 10.54 -4.34
N LYS A 110 7.03 11.72 -4.75
CA LYS A 110 8.01 12.47 -3.95
C LYS A 110 7.48 12.79 -2.56
N PHE A 111 6.23 13.25 -2.47
CA PHE A 111 5.61 13.58 -1.20
C PHE A 111 5.44 12.35 -0.30
N ARG A 112 4.96 11.23 -0.86
CA ARG A 112 4.91 9.93 -0.17
C ARG A 112 6.29 9.55 0.38
N SER A 113 7.34 9.62 -0.44
CA SER A 113 8.71 9.24 -0.04
C SER A 113 9.23 10.06 1.14
N VAL A 114 9.00 11.38 1.14
CA VAL A 114 9.41 12.27 2.25
C VAL A 114 8.63 11.96 3.53
N MET A 115 7.38 11.51 3.42
CA MET A 115 6.53 11.19 4.56
C MET A 115 6.82 9.83 5.22
N VAL A 116 7.45 8.88 4.52
CA VAL A 116 7.76 7.54 5.06
C VAL A 116 8.42 7.58 6.45
N PRO A 117 9.51 8.33 6.71
CA PRO A 117 10.11 8.37 8.05
C PRO A 117 9.17 8.96 9.11
N VAL A 118 8.39 9.98 8.76
CA VAL A 118 7.43 10.63 9.67
C VAL A 118 6.28 9.68 10.01
N GLN A 119 5.81 8.91 9.04
CA GLN A 119 4.85 7.84 9.26
C GLN A 119 5.42 6.83 10.25
N ASN A 120 6.65 6.33 10.01
CA ASN A 120 7.23 5.25 10.81
C ASN A 120 7.35 5.68 12.28
N VAL A 121 7.82 6.90 12.53
CA VAL A 121 7.85 7.51 13.87
C VAL A 121 6.45 7.56 14.47
N SER A 122 5.45 8.00 13.72
CA SER A 122 4.06 8.07 14.18
C SER A 122 3.51 6.70 14.58
N ALA A 123 3.82 5.65 13.80
CA ALA A 123 3.44 4.28 14.13
C ALA A 123 4.14 3.77 15.41
N THR A 124 5.43 4.04 15.57
CA THR A 124 6.18 3.68 16.79
C THR A 124 5.62 4.40 18.02
N VAL A 125 5.37 5.71 17.93
CA VAL A 125 4.76 6.50 19.00
C VAL A 125 3.39 5.96 19.36
N LEU A 126 2.55 5.69 18.36
CA LEU A 126 1.20 5.16 18.57
C LEU A 126 1.23 3.82 19.31
N ASN A 127 2.09 2.88 18.88
CA ASN A 127 2.26 1.59 19.54
C ASN A 127 2.75 1.74 20.99
N ALA A 128 3.74 2.61 21.23
CA ALA A 128 4.24 2.88 22.58
C ALA A 128 3.14 3.47 23.48
N VAL A 129 2.40 4.47 22.98
CA VAL A 129 1.30 5.10 23.72
C VAL A 129 0.17 4.13 24.01
N MET A 130 -0.22 3.29 23.06
CA MET A 130 -1.24 2.26 23.27
C MET A 130 -0.80 1.23 24.31
N MET A 131 0.45 0.78 24.25
CA MET A 131 1.00 -0.16 25.21
C MET A 131 1.08 0.44 26.62
N LEU A 132 1.57 1.67 26.75
CA LEU A 132 1.59 2.40 28.03
C LEU A 132 0.18 2.64 28.57
N SER A 133 -0.78 2.94 27.70
CA SER A 133 -2.19 3.10 28.08
C SER A 133 -2.85 1.79 28.48
N PHE A 134 -2.39 0.65 27.96
CA PHE A 134 -2.88 -0.67 28.33
C PHE A 134 -2.29 -1.15 29.67
N ILE A 135 -0.96 -1.06 29.83
CA ILE A 135 -0.23 -1.51 31.03
C ILE A 135 -0.43 -0.52 32.20
N GLY A 136 -0.25 0.77 31.92
CA GLY A 136 -0.32 1.84 32.92
C GLY A 136 -1.72 2.43 33.11
N GLY A 137 -2.64 2.26 32.15
CA GLY A 137 -3.94 2.92 32.20
C GLY A 137 -4.88 2.44 33.31
N ALA A 138 -4.70 1.23 33.85
CA ALA A 138 -5.47 0.80 35.01
C ALA A 138 -4.90 1.37 36.32
N ALA A 139 -3.57 1.31 36.51
CA ALA A 139 -2.91 1.76 37.73
C ALA A 139 -2.77 3.29 37.85
N LEU A 140 -2.52 3.99 36.73
CA LEU A 140 -2.28 5.44 36.71
C LEU A 140 -3.56 6.26 36.58
N ARG A 141 -4.66 5.70 36.07
CA ARG A 141 -5.97 6.38 36.13
C ARG A 141 -6.47 6.52 37.56
N GLN A 142 -6.14 5.56 38.43
CA GLN A 142 -6.55 5.59 39.83
C GLN A 142 -5.79 6.64 40.65
N SER A 143 -4.58 7.02 40.23
CA SER A 143 -3.77 8.04 40.90
C SER A 143 -4.02 9.48 40.44
N GLN A 144 -4.94 9.72 39.50
CA GLN A 144 -5.20 11.01 38.83
C GLN A 144 -3.96 11.70 38.19
N ALA A 145 -2.81 11.04 38.17
CA ALA A 145 -1.56 11.58 37.63
C ALA A 145 -1.40 11.32 36.12
N PHE A 146 -2.37 10.66 35.48
CA PHE A 146 -2.29 10.32 34.06
C PHE A 146 -2.76 11.50 33.19
N PRO A 147 -1.89 12.11 32.35
CA PRO A 147 -2.25 13.27 31.54
C PRO A 147 -3.08 12.83 30.31
N THR A 148 -4.34 12.48 30.54
CA THR A 148 -5.25 11.87 29.56
C THR A 148 -5.42 12.74 28.31
N GLU A 149 -5.54 14.07 28.46
CA GLU A 149 -5.66 14.97 27.31
C GLU A 149 -4.39 15.01 26.46
N LEU A 150 -3.21 15.06 27.08
CA LEU A 150 -1.92 15.04 26.37
C LEU A 150 -1.77 13.73 25.57
N VAL A 151 -2.09 12.59 26.19
CA VAL A 151 -2.07 11.28 25.52
C VAL A 151 -2.99 11.26 24.31
N LEU A 152 -4.21 11.80 24.45
CA LEU A 152 -5.17 11.85 23.37
C LEU A 152 -4.70 12.76 22.22
N LEU A 153 -4.08 13.91 22.52
CA LEU A 153 -3.49 14.79 21.52
C LEU A 153 -2.35 14.11 20.76
N ILE A 154 -1.49 13.34 21.45
CA ILE A 154 -0.43 12.57 20.81
C ILE A 154 -1.01 11.51 19.87
N ILE A 155 -2.07 10.79 20.29
CA ILE A 155 -2.76 9.81 19.46
C ILE A 155 -3.35 10.47 18.20
N ILE A 156 -4.04 11.61 18.35
CA ILE A 156 -4.62 12.36 17.23
C ILE A 156 -3.53 12.83 16.26
N ALA A 157 -2.42 13.36 16.77
CA ALA A 157 -1.30 13.80 15.94
C ALA A 157 -0.71 12.63 15.13
N ALA A 158 -0.47 11.49 15.78
CA ALA A 158 0.04 10.29 15.12
C ALA A 158 -0.94 9.76 14.06
N TYR A 159 -2.23 9.64 14.38
CA TYR A 159 -3.25 9.22 13.41
C TYR A 159 -3.41 10.22 12.26
N SER A 160 -3.25 11.52 12.50
CA SER A 160 -3.31 12.53 11.44
C SER A 160 -2.21 12.31 10.40
N VAL A 161 -0.98 12.02 10.84
CA VAL A 161 0.13 11.67 9.94
C VAL A 161 -0.17 10.38 9.18
N ILE A 162 -0.64 9.33 9.87
CA ILE A 162 -0.98 8.05 9.25
C ILE A 162 -2.08 8.23 8.18
N THR A 163 -3.15 8.94 8.52
CA THR A 163 -4.26 9.21 7.60
C THR A 163 -3.80 10.01 6.40
N LEU A 164 -3.02 11.07 6.61
CA LEU A 164 -2.46 11.87 5.53
C LEU A 164 -1.61 10.99 4.60
N PHE A 165 -0.71 10.19 5.16
CA PHE A 165 0.14 9.26 4.39
C PHE A 165 -0.70 8.27 3.57
N SER A 166 -1.73 7.66 4.16
CA SER A 166 -2.63 6.74 3.45
C SER A 166 -3.35 7.43 2.29
N ILE A 167 -3.86 8.65 2.49
CA ILE A 167 -4.55 9.43 1.45
C ILE A 167 -3.61 9.77 0.28
N ILE A 168 -2.37 10.17 0.56
CA ILE A 168 -1.36 10.50 -0.47
C ILE A 168 -0.88 9.25 -1.21
N THR A 169 -0.89 8.10 -0.54
CA THR A 169 -0.50 6.83 -1.16
C THR A 169 -1.52 6.42 -2.25
N LEU A 170 -2.82 6.69 -2.06
CA LEU A 170 -3.85 6.34 -3.05
C LEU A 170 -3.55 6.82 -4.48
N PRO A 171 -3.36 8.13 -4.76
CA PRO A 171 -3.06 8.59 -6.12
C PRO A 171 -1.73 8.06 -6.67
N VAL A 172 -0.80 7.63 -5.82
CA VAL A 172 0.45 6.98 -6.27
C VAL A 172 0.17 5.58 -6.79
N GLU A 173 -0.56 4.76 -6.04
CA GLU A 173 -0.88 3.37 -6.38
C GLU A 173 -1.84 3.27 -7.58
N PHE A 174 -2.84 4.16 -7.66
CA PHE A 174 -3.77 4.22 -8.79
C PHE A 174 -3.07 4.68 -10.08
N ASP A 175 -2.16 5.66 -10.00
CA ASP A 175 -1.41 6.13 -11.18
C ASP A 175 -0.42 5.08 -11.68
N ALA A 176 0.28 4.37 -10.78
CA ALA A 176 1.16 3.25 -11.15
C ALA A 176 0.37 2.14 -11.86
N SER A 177 -0.78 1.74 -11.31
CA SER A 177 -1.67 0.76 -11.92
C SER A 177 -2.20 1.21 -13.29
N LYS A 178 -2.54 2.50 -13.43
CA LYS A 178 -2.99 3.08 -14.70
C LYS A 178 -1.87 3.02 -15.76
N ARG A 179 -0.64 3.38 -15.40
CA ARG A 179 0.52 3.30 -16.31
C ARG A 179 0.80 1.87 -16.74
N ALA A 180 0.73 0.92 -15.81
CA ALA A 180 0.89 -0.50 -16.08
C ALA A 180 -0.15 -0.99 -17.10
N LEU A 181 -1.45 -0.76 -16.83
CA LEU A 181 -2.54 -1.22 -17.70
C LEU A 181 -2.52 -0.57 -19.09
N ASN A 182 -2.17 0.72 -19.16
CA ASN A 182 -2.01 1.43 -20.43
C ASN A 182 -0.85 0.85 -21.24
N TRP A 183 0.29 0.58 -20.59
CA TRP A 183 1.43 -0.03 -21.26
C TRP A 183 1.08 -1.44 -21.76
N ILE A 184 0.51 -2.30 -20.91
CA ILE A 184 0.10 -3.67 -21.28
C ILE A 184 -0.84 -3.66 -22.49
N GLN A 185 -1.82 -2.75 -22.52
CA GLN A 185 -2.75 -2.60 -23.63
C GLN A 185 -2.06 -2.20 -24.94
N ASN A 186 -1.09 -1.29 -24.87
CA ASN A 186 -0.40 -0.76 -26.05
C ASN A 186 0.61 -1.74 -26.65
N GLN A 187 1.12 -2.70 -25.87
CA GLN A 187 2.10 -3.67 -26.38
C GLN A 187 1.50 -4.72 -27.30
N GLY A 188 0.17 -4.93 -27.30
CA GLY A 188 -0.48 -5.96 -28.11
C GLY A 188 -0.09 -7.40 -27.74
N VAL A 189 0.57 -7.60 -26.59
CA VAL A 189 1.05 -8.91 -26.11
C VAL A 189 0.02 -9.65 -25.27
N VAL A 190 -1.13 -9.03 -24.97
CA VAL A 190 -2.22 -9.65 -24.23
C VAL A 190 -3.53 -9.58 -25.00
N SER A 191 -4.33 -10.62 -24.87
CA SER A 191 -5.73 -10.65 -25.26
C SER A 191 -6.58 -9.78 -24.32
N GLY A 192 -7.78 -9.41 -24.75
CA GLY A 192 -8.72 -8.65 -23.91
C GLY A 192 -9.08 -9.37 -22.59
N GLN A 193 -9.07 -10.70 -22.59
CA GLN A 193 -9.31 -11.50 -21.38
C GLN A 193 -8.14 -11.39 -20.39
N GLU A 194 -6.90 -11.53 -20.86
CA GLU A 194 -5.70 -11.39 -20.03
C GLU A 194 -5.55 -9.97 -19.48
N HIS A 195 -5.89 -8.95 -20.27
CA HIS A 195 -5.95 -7.56 -19.81
C HIS A 195 -6.98 -7.36 -18.69
N ALA A 196 -8.19 -7.93 -18.84
CA ALA A 196 -9.21 -7.87 -17.81
C ALA A 196 -8.76 -8.52 -16.49
N MET A 197 -8.01 -9.62 -16.57
CA MET A 197 -7.44 -10.29 -15.40
C MET A 197 -6.35 -9.45 -14.72
N ALA A 198 -5.46 -8.84 -15.51
CA ALA A 198 -4.46 -7.90 -14.99
C ALA A 198 -5.12 -6.72 -14.27
N LYS A 199 -6.17 -6.15 -14.87
CA LYS A 199 -6.96 -5.06 -14.28
C LYS A 199 -7.62 -5.48 -12.97
N ASP A 200 -8.23 -6.66 -12.91
CA ASP A 200 -8.87 -7.16 -11.69
C ASP A 200 -7.84 -7.42 -10.57
N ALA A 201 -6.68 -8.00 -10.90
CA ALA A 201 -5.59 -8.19 -9.93
C ALA A 201 -5.13 -6.86 -9.31
N LEU A 202 -4.84 -5.86 -10.14
CA LEU A 202 -4.40 -4.53 -9.68
C LEU A 202 -5.52 -3.78 -8.94
N PHE A 203 -6.78 -3.99 -9.31
CA PHE A 203 -7.92 -3.41 -8.59
C PHE A 203 -7.96 -3.90 -7.14
N TRP A 204 -7.87 -5.22 -6.92
CA TRP A 204 -7.87 -5.77 -5.56
C TRP A 204 -6.64 -5.35 -4.76
N ALA A 205 -5.48 -5.17 -5.41
CA ALA A 205 -4.30 -4.62 -4.77
C ALA A 205 -4.56 -3.17 -4.31
N ALA A 206 -5.07 -2.32 -5.19
CA ALA A 206 -5.40 -0.93 -4.86
C ALA A 206 -6.46 -0.81 -3.74
N MET A 207 -7.43 -1.72 -3.67
CA MET A 207 -8.44 -1.74 -2.62
C MET A 207 -7.84 -1.93 -1.22
N THR A 208 -6.69 -2.59 -1.08
CA THR A 208 -6.03 -2.72 0.23
C THR A 208 -5.64 -1.35 0.80
N TYR A 209 -5.15 -0.44 -0.05
CA TYR A 209 -4.83 0.93 0.32
C TYR A 209 -6.08 1.76 0.63
N VAL A 210 -7.17 1.56 -0.12
CA VAL A 210 -8.46 2.24 0.14
C VAL A 210 -8.99 1.88 1.52
N VAL A 211 -8.97 0.59 1.88
CA VAL A 211 -9.41 0.14 3.19
C VAL A 211 -8.51 0.70 4.30
N ALA A 212 -7.19 0.70 4.10
CA ALA A 212 -6.26 1.31 5.06
C ALA A 212 -6.55 2.80 5.28
N ALA A 213 -6.80 3.56 4.20
CA ALA A 213 -7.16 4.97 4.29
C ALA A 213 -8.47 5.17 5.05
N LEU A 214 -9.54 4.46 4.69
CA LEU A 214 -10.84 4.55 5.38
C LEU A 214 -10.74 4.17 6.87
N GLY A 215 -9.99 3.12 7.19
CA GLY A 215 -9.78 2.70 8.57
C GLY A 215 -9.04 3.75 9.39
N SER A 216 -7.99 4.36 8.82
CA SER A 216 -7.25 5.44 9.48
C SER A 216 -8.13 6.67 9.72
N ILE A 217 -8.96 7.07 8.74
CA ILE A 217 -9.88 8.21 8.85
C ILE A 217 -10.92 7.96 9.95
N ALA A 218 -11.51 6.75 9.98
CA ALA A 218 -12.50 6.39 11.00
C ALA A 218 -11.90 6.43 12.41
N MET A 219 -10.67 5.96 12.57
CA MET A 219 -9.94 6.01 13.85
C MET A 219 -9.58 7.43 14.26
N LEU A 220 -9.09 8.25 13.32
CA LEU A 220 -8.80 9.66 13.58
C LEU A 220 -10.06 10.41 14.02
N ALA A 221 -11.17 10.23 13.28
CA ALA A 221 -12.45 10.84 13.62
C ALA A 221 -12.94 10.41 15.01
N TYR A 222 -12.79 9.13 15.37
CA TYR A 222 -13.13 8.64 16.70
C TYR A 222 -12.37 9.37 17.81
N TYR A 223 -11.05 9.52 17.69
CA TYR A 223 -10.25 10.20 18.72
C TYR A 223 -10.50 11.71 18.78
N VAL A 224 -10.72 12.36 17.64
CA VAL A 224 -11.12 13.77 17.60
C VAL A 224 -12.45 13.99 18.31
N LEU A 225 -13.45 13.15 18.03
CA LEU A 225 -14.76 13.22 18.71
C LEU A 225 -14.63 12.96 20.22
N GLN A 226 -13.76 12.05 20.63
CA GLN A 226 -13.48 11.79 22.04
C GLN A 226 -12.88 13.03 22.73
N LEU A 227 -11.93 13.73 22.09
CA LEU A 227 -11.34 14.96 22.65
C LEU A 227 -12.38 16.06 22.80
N LEU A 228 -13.25 16.23 21.80
CA LEU A 228 -14.34 17.20 21.84
C LEU A 228 -15.37 16.88 22.92
N GLY A 229 -15.58 15.60 23.24
CA GLY A 229 -16.42 15.16 24.36
C GLY A 229 -15.83 15.56 25.71
N ILE A 230 -14.53 15.27 25.93
CA ILE A 230 -13.83 15.61 27.19
C ILE A 230 -13.86 17.11 27.50
N ARG A 231 -13.80 17.97 26.48
CA ARG A 231 -13.80 19.42 26.66
C ARG A 231 -15.17 20.02 26.99
N ARG A 232 -16.24 19.23 26.93
CA ARG A 232 -17.61 19.67 27.25
C ARG A 232 -18.03 19.34 28.69
N ASP A 233 -17.28 18.48 29.36
CA ASP A 233 -17.45 18.07 30.76
C ASP A 233 -16.46 18.85 31.66
#